data_AF-A0A826J824-F1
#
_entry.id   AF-A0A826J824-F1
#
_cell.length_a   1.000
_cell.length_b   1.000
_cell.length_c   1.000
_cell.angle_alpha   90.00
_cell.angle_beta   90.00
_cell.angle_gamma   90.00
#
_symmetry.space_group_name_H-M   'P 1'
#
loop_
_entity.id
_entity.type
_entity.pdbx_description
1 polymer ?
#
loop_
_entity_poly.entity_id
_entity_poly.type
_entity_poly.pdbx_seq_one_letter_code
_entity_poly.pdbx_strand_id
1 'polypeptide(L)' 'MAYTILHLSRNNQRTHLIVDDVTTLPVMFATIYGMNELSKKSLGTQENILCSLRFFYVYYYKKHKQTFDYDFYRSGYN' A
#
# COMPACT_ATOMS: atom_id res chain seq x y z
N MET A 1 -8.86 9.36 7.49
CA MET A 1 -8.42 8.59 6.33
C MET A 1 -8.26 7.15 6.74
N ALA A 2 -8.83 6.22 5.96
CA ALA A 2 -8.83 4.80 6.21
C ALA A 2 -8.32 4.08 4.96
N TYR A 3 -7.72 2.91 5.18
CA TYR A 3 -7.09 2.15 4.12
C TYR A 3 -7.39 0.68 4.36
N THR A 4 -7.71 -0.04 3.29
CA THR A 4 -8.09 -1.46 3.34
C THR A 4 -7.10 -2.31 2.57
N ILE A 5 -6.76 -3.50 3.08
CA ILE A 5 -6.00 -4.48 2.31
C ILE A 5 -6.99 -5.34 1.52
N LEU A 6 -6.89 -5.28 0.20
CA LEU A 6 -7.61 -6.17 -0.71
C LEU A 6 -6.75 -7.39 -1.00
N HIS A 7 -7.39 -8.56 -0.92
CA HIS A 7 -6.80 -9.85 -1.28
C HIS A 7 -7.36 -10.24 -2.66
N LEU A 8 -6.52 -10.19 -3.68
CA LEU A 8 -6.90 -10.50 -5.05
C LEU A 8 -6.37 -11.87 -5.44
N SER A 9 -7.16 -12.62 -6.21
CA SER A 9 -6.76 -13.88 -6.79
C SER A 9 -7.16 -13.91 -8.26
N ARG A 10 -6.19 -14.11 -9.16
CA ARG A 10 -6.41 -14.23 -10.61
C ARG A 10 -5.49 -15.29 -11.17
N ASN A 11 -6.01 -16.25 -11.94
CA ASN A 11 -5.23 -17.32 -12.57
C ASN A 11 -4.29 -18.05 -11.59
N ASN A 12 -4.82 -18.42 -10.41
CA ASN A 12 -4.08 -19.02 -9.30
C ASN A 12 -2.93 -18.16 -8.71
N GLN A 13 -2.77 -16.91 -9.15
CA GLN A 13 -1.88 -15.94 -8.52
C GLN A 13 -2.64 -15.13 -7.49
N ARG A 14 -2.08 -15.04 -6.28
CA ARG A 14 -2.62 -14.21 -5.20
C ARG A 14 -1.76 -12.97 -5.06
N THR A 15 -2.40 -11.81 -4.93
CA THR A 15 -1.73 -10.55 -4.63
C THR A 15 -2.50 -9.78 -3.57
N HIS A 16 -1.80 -8.91 -2.86
CA HIS A 16 -2.37 -8.04 -1.85
C HIS A 16 -2.14 -6.59 -2.26
N LEU A 17 -3.16 -5.75 -2.12
CA LEU A 17 -3.08 -4.31 -2.41
C LEU A 17 -3.62 -3.53 -1.21
N ILE A 18 -3.01 -2.40 -0.90
CA ILE A 18 -3.63 -1.42 0.00
C ILE A 18 -4.40 -0.43 -0.86
N VAL A 19 -5.64 -0.16 -0.49
CA VAL A 19 -6.53 0.80 -1.16
C VAL A 19 -6.87 1.90 -0.19
N ASP A 20 -6.87 3.14 -0.68
CA ASP A 20 -7.44 4.28 0.05
C ASP A 20 -8.96 4.22 -0.07
N ASP A 21 -9.64 4.15 1.07
CA ASP A 21 -11.10 4.00 1.12
C ASP A 21 -11.85 5.26 0.63
N VAL A 22 -11.18 6.42 0.56
CA VAL A 22 -11.77 7.67 0.07
C VAL A 22 -11.73 7.75 -1.45
N THR A 23 -10.56 7.50 -2.04
CA THR A 23 -10.37 7.59 -3.49
C THR A 23 -10.73 6.30 -4.22
N THR A 24 -10.84 5.18 -3.49
CA THR A 24 -11.00 3.82 -4.02
C THR A 24 -9.84 3.34 -4.89
N LEU A 25 -8.71 4.06 -4.86
CA LEU A 25 -7.52 3.75 -5.65
C LEU A 25 -6.47 3.00 -4.81
N PRO A 26 -5.69 2.10 -5.42
CA PRO A 26 -4.51 1.54 -4.78
C PRO A 26 -3.53 2.65 -4.39
N VAL A 27 -2.99 2.58 -3.17
CA VAL A 27 -1.94 3.51 -2.75
C VAL A 27 -0.66 3.28 -3.55
N MET A 28 -0.09 4.36 -4.06
CA MET A 28 0.94 4.37 -5.08
C MET A 28 2.22 3.69 -4.60
N PHE A 29 2.79 4.14 -3.48
CA PHE A 29 4.07 3.58 -3.02
C PHE A 29 3.94 2.10 -2.67
N ALA A 30 2.88 1.71 -1.96
CA ALA A 30 2.70 0.31 -1.57
C ALA A 30 2.45 -0.59 -2.79
N THR A 31 1.84 -0.06 -3.85
CA THR A 31 1.65 -0.79 -5.12
C THR A 31 2.99 -1.01 -5.83
N ILE A 32 3.80 0.04 -5.98
CA ILE A 32 5.14 -0.05 -6.62
C ILE A 32 6.04 -1.00 -5.82
N TYR A 33 6.12 -0.81 -4.51
CA TYR A 33 6.89 -1.67 -3.61
C TYR A 33 6.37 -3.12 -3.62
N GLY A 34 5.05 -3.28 -3.70
CA GLY A 34 4.36 -4.56 -3.86
C GLY A 34 4.85 -5.33 -5.08
N MET A 35 4.85 -4.66 -6.24
CA MET A 35 5.26 -5.23 -7.51
C MET A 35 6.76 -5.55 -7.57
N ASN A 36 7.61 -4.65 -7.08
CA ASN A 36 9.06 -4.75 -7.24
C ASN A 36 9.73 -5.62 -6.18
N GLU A 37 9.31 -5.53 -4.91
CA GLU A 37 10.02 -6.14 -3.79
C GLU A 37 9.21 -7.20 -3.06
N LEU A 38 7.93 -6.93 -2.77
CA LEU A 38 7.10 -7.89 -2.04
C LEU A 38 6.74 -9.12 -2.86
N SER A 39 6.60 -8.99 -4.18
CA SER A 39 6.33 -10.11 -5.10
C SER A 39 7.34 -11.26 -4.99
N LYS A 40 8.57 -10.97 -4.51
CA LYS A 40 9.65 -11.94 -4.28
C LYS A 40 9.58 -12.63 -2.91
N LYS A 41 8.65 -12.25 -2.04
CA LYS A 41 8.49 -12.75 -0.66
C LYS A 41 7.31 -13.73 -0.56
N SER A 42 7.28 -14.53 0.50
CA SER A 42 6.13 -15.40 0.79
C SER A 42 4.88 -14.57 1.11
N LEU A 43 3.69 -15.11 0.79
CA LEU A 43 2.41 -14.40 0.98
C LEU A 43 2.21 -13.88 2.41
N GLY A 44 2.52 -14.70 3.42
CA GLY A 44 2.41 -14.26 4.82
C GLY A 44 3.35 -13.11 5.17
N THR A 45 4.56 -13.07 4.60
CA THR A 45 5.47 -11.93 4.76
C THR A 45 4.93 -10.68 4.05
N GLN A 46 4.38 -10.83 2.84
CA GLN A 46 3.75 -9.71 2.11
C GLN A 46 2.60 -9.10 2.93
N GLU A 47 1.72 -9.94 3.46
CA GLU A 47 0.56 -9.52 4.27
C GLU A 47 0.98 -8.77 5.53
N ASN A 48 1.97 -9.29 6.28
CA ASN A 48 2.47 -8.62 7.48
C ASN A 48 3.08 -7.25 7.17
N ILE A 49 3.83 -7.13 6.07
CA ILE A 49 4.41 -5.85 5.65
C ILE A 49 3.31 -4.88 5.23
N LEU A 50 2.33 -5.32 4.44
CA LEU A 50 1.21 -4.46 4.02
C LEU A 50 0.33 -4.04 5.21
N CYS A 51 0.14 -4.89 6.21
CA CYS A 51 -0.54 -4.52 7.46
C CYS A 51 0.22 -3.39 8.18
N SER A 52 1.54 -3.48 8.25
CA SER A 52 2.39 -2.45 8.85
C SER A 52 2.34 -1.14 8.04
N LEU A 53 2.41 -1.22 6.71
CA LEU A 53 2.27 -0.06 5.83
C LEU A 53 0.91 0.60 6.00
N ARG A 54 -0.19 -0.16 6.07
CA ARG A 54 -1.53 0.38 6.32
C ARG A 54 -1.57 1.26 7.58
N PHE A 55 -0.98 0.80 8.68
CA PHE A 55 -0.88 1.62 9.90
C PHE A 55 -0.01 2.87 9.70
N PHE A 56 1.09 2.75 8.96
CA PHE A 56 1.93 3.88 8.60
C PHE A 56 1.15 4.94 7.80
N TYR A 57 0.36 4.58 6.79
CA TYR A 57 -0.44 5.53 6.02
C TYR A 57 -1.45 6.29 6.89
N VAL A 58 -2.13 5.58 7.82
CA VAL A 58 -3.04 6.22 8.78
C VAL A 58 -2.29 7.18 9.69
N TYR A 59 -1.14 6.77 10.22
CA TYR A 59 -0.30 7.62 11.06
C TYR A 59 0.20 8.86 10.31
N TYR A 60 0.73 8.68 9.10
CA TYR A 60 1.29 9.74 8.28
C TYR A 60 0.27 10.84 8.04
N TYR A 61 -0.94 10.46 7.61
CA TYR A 61 -2.03 11.41 7.42
C TYR A 61 -2.43 12.12 8.72
N LYS A 62 -2.52 11.40 9.84
CA LYS A 62 -2.85 12.01 11.14
C LYS A 62 -1.86 13.10 11.53
N LYS A 63 -0.56 12.87 11.28
CA LYS A 63 0.55 13.76 11.63
C LYS A 63 0.70 14.94 10.67
N HIS A 64 0.71 14.68 9.37
CA HIS A 64 1.06 15.66 8.34
C HIS A 64 -0.14 16.34 7.68
N LYS A 65 -1.36 15.79 7.88
CA LYS A 65 -2.60 16.22 7.19
C LYS A 65 -2.51 16.15 5.66
N GLN A 66 -1.57 15.36 5.14
CA GLN A 66 -1.35 15.06 3.73
C GLN A 66 -1.18 13.55 3.56
N THR A 67 -1.45 13.03 2.36
CA THR A 67 -1.25 11.60 2.08
C THR A 67 0.22 11.34 1.82
N PHE A 68 0.70 10.18 2.25
CA PHE A 68 2.08 9.80 1.97
C PHE A 68 2.35 9.74 0.46
N ASP A 69 1.40 9.22 -0.33
CA ASP A 69 1.55 9.14 -1.79
C ASP A 69 1.67 10.52 -2.45
N TYR A 70 1.00 11.55 -1.92
CA TYR A 70 1.14 12.92 -2.43
C TYR A 70 2.58 13.43 -2.23
N ASP A 71 3.13 13.25 -1.03
CA ASP A 71 4.49 13.69 -0.71
C ASP A 71 5.55 12.83 -1.40
N PHE A 72 5.32 11.52 -1.50
CA PHE A 72 6.13 10.59 -2.27
C PHE A 72 6.19 11.00 -3.75
N TYR A 73 5.03 11.32 -4.34
CA TYR A 73 4.98 11.78 -5.72
C TYR A 73 5.73 13.10 -5.92
N ARG A 74 5.53 14.08 -5.03
CA ARG A 74 6.16 15.41 -5.13
C ARG A 74 7.66 15.41 -4.89
N SER A 75 8.17 14.45 -4.13
CA SER A 75 9.61 14.34 -3.84
C SER A 75 10.40 13.73 -5.00
N GLY A 76 9.74 13.18 -6.02
CA GLY A 76 10.40 12.64 -7.21
C GLY A 76 11.10 11.30 -6.98
N TYR A 77 10.72 10.57 -5.94
CA TYR A 77 11.24 9.22 -5.62
C TYR A 77 10.49 8.09 -6.34
N ASN A 78 9.59 8.41 -7.28
CA ASN A 78 8.77 7.45 -8.03
C ASN A 78 9.57 6.66 -9.07
#